data_AF-A0A9D1BQ71-F1
#
_entry.id   AF-A0A9D1BQ71-F1
#
_cell.length_a   1.000
_cell.length_b   1.000
_cell.length_c   1.000
_cell.angle_alpha   90.00
_cell.angle_beta   90.00
_cell.angle_gamma   90.00
#
_symmetry.space_group_name_H-M   'P 1'
#
loop_
_entity.id
_entity.type
_entity.pdbx_description
1 polymer ?
#
loop_
_entity_poly.entity_id
_entity_poly.type
_entity_poly.pdbx_seq_one_letter_code
_entity_poly.pdbx_strand_id
1 'polypeptide(L)'
;DLAGIADCLNLSRAEVAGVASFYDDFQLAGPEINDEAAERTEGNVRIRICRGEACQSTGAGELFALAQRLAGEHEHVTVSAVHCLGNCALSPALQVNGTLKARADRKLIEQLTGAPPA
;
A
#
# COMPACT_ATOMS: atom_id res chain seq x y z
N ASP A 1 9.22 10.21 15.77
CA ASP A 1 10.47 10.94 15.48
C ASP A 1 11.66 9.99 15.61
N LEU A 2 12.48 9.88 14.56
CA LEU A 2 13.67 9.01 14.50
C LEU A 2 14.70 9.37 15.57
N ALA A 3 14.81 10.64 15.96
CA ALA A 3 15.77 11.08 16.98
C ALA A 3 15.42 10.47 18.35
N GLY A 4 14.16 10.55 18.78
CA GLY A 4 13.72 9.95 20.05
C GLY A 4 13.88 8.42 20.08
N ILE A 5 13.66 7.74 18.95
CA ILE A 5 13.87 6.28 18.85
C ILE A 5 15.36 5.95 19.00
N ALA A 6 16.24 6.71 18.36
CA ALA A 6 17.69 6.53 18.45
C ALA A 6 18.19 6.69 19.90
N ASP A 7 17.73 7.73 20.60
CA ASP A 7 18.11 8.02 21.98
C ASP A 7 17.65 6.90 22.94
N CYS A 8 16.39 6.44 22.84
CA CYS A 8 15.85 5.39 23.71
C CYS A 8 16.51 4.02 23.51
N LEU A 9 17.00 3.73 22.30
CA LEU A 9 17.61 2.46 21.96
C LEU A 9 19.16 2.48 22.04
N ASN A 10 19.76 3.63 22.38
CA ASN A 10 21.21 3.83 22.35
C ASN A 10 21.84 3.46 20.99
N LEU A 11 21.17 3.89 19.91
CA LEU A 11 21.59 3.72 18.51
C LEU A 11 21.86 5.08 17.88
N SER A 12 22.62 5.11 16.79
CA SER A 12 22.75 6.30 15.98
C SER A 12 21.49 6.55 15.15
N ARG A 13 21.22 7.82 14.83
CA ARG A 13 20.16 8.21 13.88
C ARG A 13 20.30 7.52 12.53
N ALA A 14 21.54 7.26 12.09
CA ALA A 14 21.83 6.60 10.83
C ALA A 14 21.42 5.12 10.85
N GLU A 15 21.62 4.41 11.97
CA GLU A 15 21.16 3.02 12.11
C GLU A 15 19.64 2.93 12.09
N VAL A 16 18.96 3.82 12.82
CA VAL A 16 17.48 3.86 12.83
C VAL A 16 16.94 4.22 11.45
N ALA A 17 17.52 5.22 10.78
CA ALA A 17 17.14 5.57 9.41
C ALA A 17 17.42 4.44 8.42
N GLY A 18 18.54 3.72 8.58
CA GLY A 18 18.89 2.57 7.77
C GLY A 18 17.85 1.45 7.87
N VAL A 19 17.49 1.06 9.09
CA VAL A 19 16.42 0.06 9.34
C VAL A 19 15.09 0.54 8.77
N ALA A 20 14.72 1.78 9.03
CA ALA A 20 13.46 2.33 8.55
C ALA A 20 13.39 2.36 7.01
N SER A 21 14.49 2.66 6.33
CA SER A 21 14.56 2.66 4.86
C SER A 21 14.64 1.26 4.24
N PHE A 22 15.03 0.25 5.03
CA PHE A 22 15.21 -1.12 4.56
C PHE A 22 13.88 -1.87 4.43
N TYR A 23 12.91 -1.60 5.30
CA TYR A 23 11.60 -2.26 5.27
C TYR A 23 10.56 -1.41 4.53
N ASP A 24 10.03 -1.94 3.43
CA ASP A 24 9.03 -1.28 2.58
C ASP A 24 7.73 -0.88 3.33
N ASP A 25 7.45 -1.51 4.47
CA ASP A 25 6.27 -1.19 5.28
C ASP A 25 6.43 0.14 6.06
N PHE A 26 7.65 0.63 6.26
CA PHE A 26 7.87 1.93 6.87
C PHE A 26 7.75 3.05 5.83
N GLN A 27 6.82 3.98 6.09
CA GLN A 27 6.71 5.22 5.33
C GLN A 27 7.56 6.30 6.01
N LEU A 28 8.70 6.61 5.42
CA LEU A 28 9.55 7.71 5.87
C LEU A 28 9.07 9.02 5.24
N ALA A 29 8.79 10.05 6.05
CA ALA A 29 8.54 11.39 5.55
C ALA A 29 9.84 11.99 4.96
N GLY A 30 10.04 11.80 3.65
CA GLY A 30 11.10 12.46 2.87
C GLY A 30 10.58 13.72 2.14
N PRO A 31 11.48 14.61 1.66
CA PRO A 31 11.09 15.90 1.08
C PRO A 31 10.40 15.84 -0.29
N GLU A 32 10.42 14.72 -1.02
CA GLU A 32 9.87 14.67 -2.39
C GLU A 32 8.74 13.67 -2.62
N ILE A 33 8.38 12.82 -1.66
CA ILE A 33 7.14 12.03 -1.79
C ILE A 33 6.57 11.74 -0.38
N ASN A 34 5.65 12.62 -0.01
CA ASN A 34 4.33 12.36 0.56
C ASN A 34 4.25 11.53 1.85
N ASP A 35 3.86 12.27 2.91
CA ASP A 35 2.68 11.91 3.66
C ASP A 35 2.84 10.88 4.82
N GLU A 36 3.56 11.29 5.86
CA GLU A 36 3.10 11.00 7.24
C GLU A 36 1.64 11.46 7.45
N ALA A 37 1.15 12.37 6.60
CA ALA A 37 -0.25 12.79 6.54
C ALA A 37 -1.17 11.82 5.75
N ALA A 38 -0.78 11.09 4.69
CA ALA A 38 -1.73 10.27 3.89
C ALA A 38 -2.27 9.04 4.62
N GLU A 39 -1.64 8.60 5.71
CA GLU A 39 -2.19 7.55 6.55
C GLU A 39 -3.24 8.12 7.53
N ARG A 40 -3.22 9.44 7.72
CA ARG A 40 -4.06 10.22 8.63
C ARG A 40 -5.04 11.16 7.92
N THR A 41 -4.90 11.38 6.61
CA THR A 41 -5.81 12.17 5.80
C THR A 41 -7.01 11.31 5.47
N GLU A 42 -8.11 11.55 6.20
CA GLU A 42 -9.42 11.01 5.86
C GLU A 42 -9.72 11.27 4.38
N GLY A 43 -10.10 10.22 3.65
CA GLY A 43 -10.41 10.28 2.21
C GLY A 43 -9.40 9.58 1.29
N ASN A 44 -8.18 9.24 1.76
CA ASN A 44 -7.21 8.52 0.94
C ASN A 44 -7.49 7.01 0.87
N VAL A 45 -7.37 6.42 -0.33
CA VAL A 45 -7.56 4.99 -0.59
C VAL A 45 -6.23 4.35 -0.98
N ARG A 46 -5.66 3.55 -0.08
CA ARG A 46 -4.42 2.80 -0.29
C ARG A 46 -4.75 1.36 -0.66
N ILE A 47 -4.38 0.95 -1.86
CA ILE A 47 -4.65 -0.39 -2.39
C ILE A 47 -3.31 -1.13 -2.57
N ARG A 48 -3.04 -2.13 -1.74
CA ARG A 48 -1.92 -3.07 -1.95
C ARG A 48 -2.43 -4.31 -2.67
N ILE A 49 -1.84 -4.65 -3.81
CA ILE A 49 -2.30 -5.76 -4.65
C ILE A 49 -1.30 -6.90 -4.60
N CYS A 50 -1.78 -8.10 -4.25
CA CYS A 50 -0.94 -9.29 -4.19
C CYS A 50 -0.38 -9.64 -5.57
N ARG A 51 0.94 -9.79 -5.65
CA ARG A 51 1.69 -10.15 -6.86
C ARG A 51 2.24 -11.59 -6.83
N GLY A 52 1.93 -12.35 -5.79
CA GLY A 52 2.29 -13.76 -5.64
C GLY A 52 1.56 -14.66 -6.64
N GLU A 53 2.09 -15.85 -6.84
CA GLU A 53 1.78 -16.72 -7.98
C GLU A 53 0.32 -17.14 -8.04
N ALA A 54 -0.28 -17.47 -6.89
CA ALA A 54 -1.71 -17.81 -6.83
C ALA A 54 -2.58 -16.65 -7.33
N CYS A 55 -2.27 -15.41 -6.92
CA CYS A 55 -3.01 -14.22 -7.37
C CYS A 55 -2.74 -13.89 -8.84
N GLN A 56 -1.51 -14.08 -9.33
CA GLN A 56 -1.19 -13.90 -10.74
C GLN A 56 -1.99 -14.86 -11.62
N SER A 57 -2.10 -16.14 -11.21
CA SER A 57 -2.83 -17.18 -11.94
C SER A 57 -4.34 -16.89 -12.08
N THR A 58 -4.88 -16.02 -11.24
CA THR A 58 -6.29 -15.61 -11.25
C THR A 58 -6.49 -14.15 -11.70
N GLY A 59 -5.50 -13.54 -12.35
CA GLY A 59 -5.66 -12.22 -12.99
C GLY A 59 -5.23 -10.99 -12.18
N ALA A 60 -4.49 -11.14 -11.07
CA ALA A 60 -3.97 -9.98 -10.32
C ALA A 60 -3.02 -9.09 -11.16
N GLY A 61 -2.42 -9.65 -12.21
CA GLY A 61 -1.71 -8.95 -13.27
C GLY A 61 -2.48 -7.76 -13.82
N GLU A 62 -3.68 -8.06 -14.33
CA GLU A 62 -4.58 -7.11 -14.98
C GLU A 62 -5.21 -6.14 -13.99
N LEU A 63 -5.57 -6.63 -12.79
CA LEU A 63 -6.12 -5.78 -11.72
C LEU A 63 -5.11 -4.71 -11.28
N PHE A 64 -3.83 -5.07 -11.18
CA PHE A 64 -2.78 -4.10 -10.84
C PHE A 64 -2.62 -3.02 -11.91
N ALA A 65 -2.59 -3.40 -13.19
CA ALA A 65 -2.49 -2.45 -14.28
C ALA A 65 -3.70 -1.50 -14.34
N LEU A 66 -4.90 -2.04 -14.12
CA LEU A 66 -6.12 -1.24 -14.02
C LEU A 66 -6.06 -0.24 -12.86
N ALA A 67 -5.70 -0.71 -11.67
CA ALA A 67 -5.62 0.12 -10.48
C ALA A 67 -4.58 1.25 -10.64
N GLN A 68 -3.39 0.95 -11.20
CA GLN A 68 -2.36 1.94 -11.52
C GLN A 68 -2.89 3.03 -12.46
N ARG A 69 -3.61 2.64 -13.52
CA ARG A 69 -4.20 3.59 -14.46
C ARG A 69 -5.19 4.53 -13.77
N LEU A 70 -6.11 3.97 -12.97
CA LEU A 70 -7.15 4.74 -12.28
C LEU A 70 -6.58 5.61 -11.16
N ALA A 71 -5.51 5.18 -10.49
CA ALA A 71 -4.79 6.01 -9.52
C ALA A 71 -4.17 7.25 -10.18
N GLY A 72 -3.72 7.14 -11.43
CA GLY A 72 -3.26 8.30 -12.21
C GLY A 72 -4.35 9.33 -12.51
N GLU A 73 -5.63 8.98 -12.36
CA GLU A 73 -6.78 9.86 -12.53
C GLU A 73 -7.26 10.48 -11.20
N HIS A 74 -6.78 9.96 -10.06
CA HIS A 74 -7.27 10.27 -8.73
C HIS A 74 -6.14 10.39 -7.69
N GLU A 75 -5.74 11.62 -7.33
CA GLU A 75 -4.62 11.89 -6.40
C GLU A 75 -4.79 11.28 -5.00
N HIS A 76 -6.04 11.02 -4.57
CA HIS A 76 -6.33 10.40 -3.26
C HIS A 76 -6.14 8.87 -3.26
N VAL A 77 -5.83 8.26 -4.41
CA VAL A 77 -5.64 6.81 -4.54
C VAL A 77 -4.15 6.50 -4.66
N THR A 78 -3.64 5.64 -3.79
CA THR A 78 -2.29 5.09 -3.89
C THR A 78 -2.35 3.59 -4.14
N VAL A 79 -1.63 3.11 -5.14
CA VAL A 79 -1.57 1.67 -5.47
C VAL A 79 -0.15 1.18 -5.29
N SER A 80 0.02 0.08 -4.59
CA SER A 80 1.32 -0.58 -4.43
C SER A 80 1.22 -2.09 -4.62
N ALA A 81 2.36 -2.70 -4.94
CA ALA A 81 2.48 -4.15 -4.99
C ALA A 81 2.78 -4.70 -3.58
N VAL A 82 2.27 -5.88 -3.29
CA VAL A 82 2.72 -6.70 -2.15
C VAL A 82 3.02 -8.10 -2.66
N HIS A 83 4.09 -8.72 -2.16
CA HIS A 83 4.50 -10.04 -2.62
C HIS A 83 3.43 -11.09 -2.34
N CYS A 84 3.00 -11.25 -1.09
CA CYS A 84 1.94 -12.19 -0.73
C CYS A 84 1.13 -11.68 0.46
N LEU A 85 -0.18 -11.93 0.45
CA LEU A 85 -1.10 -11.61 1.55
C LEU A 85 -1.56 -12.86 2.33
N GLY A 86 -0.98 -14.02 2.05
CA GLY A 86 -1.36 -15.30 2.70
C GLY A 86 -2.78 -15.78 2.40
N ASN A 87 -3.50 -15.13 1.49
CA ASN A 87 -4.91 -15.40 1.20
C ASN A 87 -5.10 -16.16 -0.13
N CYS A 88 -4.20 -17.09 -0.43
CA CYS A 88 -4.06 -17.71 -1.75
C CYS A 88 -5.33 -18.45 -2.22
N ALA A 89 -6.06 -19.10 -1.30
CA ALA A 89 -7.31 -19.81 -1.62
C ALA A 89 -8.46 -18.89 -2.06
N LEU A 90 -8.34 -17.59 -1.80
CA LEU A 90 -9.33 -16.58 -2.15
C LEU A 90 -8.73 -15.51 -3.06
N SER A 91 -7.79 -15.90 -3.91
CA SER A 91 -7.19 -15.04 -4.93
C SER A 91 -8.24 -14.51 -5.94
N PRO A 92 -8.01 -13.34 -6.58
CA PRO A 92 -6.98 -12.35 -6.28
C PRO A 92 -7.20 -11.65 -4.92
N ALA A 93 -6.12 -11.48 -4.16
CA ALA A 93 -6.16 -10.83 -2.85
C ALA A 93 -5.63 -9.38 -2.92
N LEU A 94 -6.32 -8.48 -2.22
CA LEU A 94 -5.92 -7.07 -2.06
C LEU A 94 -5.93 -6.70 -0.58
N GLN A 95 -5.27 -5.61 -0.23
CA GLN A 95 -5.44 -4.93 1.05
C GLN A 95 -5.80 -3.48 0.78
N VAL A 96 -6.90 -3.00 1.36
CA VAL A 96 -7.38 -1.64 1.22
C VAL A 96 -7.39 -0.98 2.59
N ASN A 97 -6.58 0.07 2.78
CA ASN A 97 -6.43 0.76 4.08
C ASN A 97 -6.28 -0.22 5.26
N GLY A 98 -5.36 -1.18 5.11
CA GLY A 98 -5.11 -2.23 6.11
C GLY A 98 -6.09 -3.42 6.09
N THR A 99 -7.25 -3.31 5.44
CA THR A 99 -8.28 -4.36 5.41
C THR A 99 -8.13 -5.30 4.21
N LEU A 100 -8.03 -6.60 4.46
CA LEU A 100 -7.97 -7.61 3.39
C LEU A 100 -9.27 -7.70 2.60
N LYS A 101 -9.14 -7.86 1.28
CA LYS A 101 -10.22 -8.16 0.34
C LYS A 101 -9.85 -9.42 -0.46
N ALA A 102 -10.86 -10.23 -0.71
CA ALA A 102 -10.77 -11.55 -1.33
C ALA A 102 -11.53 -11.56 -2.66
N ARG A 103 -11.16 -12.48 -3.56
CA ARG A 103 -11.79 -12.69 -4.87
C ARG A 103 -11.99 -11.36 -5.62
N ALA A 104 -10.96 -10.53 -5.56
CA ALA A 104 -11.05 -9.21 -6.13
C ALA A 104 -11.20 -9.29 -7.66
N ASP A 105 -12.00 -8.38 -8.19
CA ASP A 105 -12.29 -8.28 -9.60
C ASP A 105 -12.17 -6.82 -10.07
N ARG A 106 -12.39 -6.61 -11.37
CA ARG A 106 -12.38 -5.28 -11.99
C ARG A 106 -13.37 -4.32 -11.32
N LYS A 107 -14.57 -4.80 -11.01
CA LYS A 107 -15.65 -3.98 -10.44
C LYS A 107 -15.24 -3.45 -9.07
N LEU A 108 -14.61 -4.27 -8.25
CA LEU A 108 -14.09 -3.85 -6.96
C LEU A 108 -13.03 -2.75 -7.13
N ILE A 109 -12.09 -2.89 -8.07
CA ILE A 109 -11.08 -1.86 -8.32
C ILE A 109 -11.75 -0.53 -8.70
N GLU A 110 -12.68 -0.53 -9.66
CA GLU A 110 -13.39 0.67 -10.10
C GLU A 110 -14.20 1.32 -8.96
N GLN A 111 -14.80 0.52 -8.09
CA GLN A 111 -15.51 1.01 -6.90
C GLN A 111 -14.58 1.68 -5.88
N LEU A 112 -13.40 1.11 -5.68
CA LEU A 112 -12.42 1.64 -4.74
C LEU A 112 -11.77 2.93 -5.24
N THR A 113 -11.70 3.13 -6.55
CA THR A 113 -11.06 4.30 -7.16
C THR A 113 -12.03 5.41 -7.55
N GLY A 114 -13.32 5.11 -7.75
CA GLY A 114 -14.26 6.00 -8.46
C GLY A 114 -14.95 7.10 -7.63
N ALA A 115 -14.91 7.08 -6.30
CA ALA A 115 -15.40 8.18 -5.47
C ALA A 115 -14.68 8.20 -4.11
N PRO A 116 -14.28 9.38 -3.59
CA PRO A 116 -13.74 9.46 -2.25
C PRO A 116 -14.78 8.98 -1.24
N PRO A 117 -14.40 8.17 -0.23
CA PRO A 117 -15.32 7.84 0.86
C PRO A 117 -15.76 9.13 1.55
N ALA A 118 -17.07 9.24 1.77
CA ALA A 118 -17.70 10.37 2.46
C ALA A 118 -17.24 10.51 3.92
#